data_AF-A0A0F9AV27-F1
#
_entry.id   AF-A0A0F9AV27-F1
#
_cell.length_a   1.000
_cell.length_b   1.000
_cell.length_c   1.000
_cell.angle_alpha   90.00
_cell.angle_beta   90.00
_cell.angle_gamma   90.00
#
_symmetry.space_group_name_H-M   'P 1'
#
loop_
_entity.id
_entity.type
_entity.pdbx_description
1 polymer ?
#
loop_
_entity_poly.entity_id
_entity_poly.type
_entity_poly.pdbx_seq_one_letter_code
_entity_poly.pdbx_strand_id
1 'polypeptide(L)'
;MSTSLFKHFKKNYDKTKETVMSLAEYLEACKVNSMMYANAAERLLLAIGDPEIIDTSKDPKLSRIFSNRLISVYPAFKDFYGMEDTI
;
A
#
# COMPACT_ATOMS: atom_id res chain seq x y z
N MET A 1 -37.78 -23.29 16.63
CA MET A 1 -36.55 -23.82 17.27
C MET A 1 -35.24 -23.53 16.50
N SER A 2 -35.25 -23.09 15.23
CA SER A 2 -33.99 -22.82 14.49
C SER A 2 -33.29 -21.49 14.84
N THR A 3 -34.03 -20.48 15.31
CA THR A 3 -33.49 -19.14 15.61
C THR A 3 -32.50 -19.10 16.77
N SER A 4 -32.64 -20.02 17.73
CA SER A 4 -31.71 -20.15 18.88
C SER A 4 -30.34 -20.67 18.44
N LEU A 5 -30.34 -21.67 17.54
CA LEU A 5 -29.11 -22.28 17.01
C LEU A 5 -28.30 -21.26 16.19
N PHE A 6 -28.97 -20.50 15.31
CA PHE A 6 -28.31 -19.45 14.54
C PHE A 6 -27.73 -18.33 15.42
N LYS A 7 -28.44 -17.93 16.48
CA LYS A 7 -27.92 -16.94 17.46
C LYS A 7 -26.69 -17.48 18.19
N HIS A 8 -26.69 -18.74 18.58
CA HIS A 8 -25.57 -19.36 19.29
C HIS A 8 -24.35 -19.49 18.38
N PHE A 9 -24.57 -19.91 17.13
CA PHE A 9 -23.51 -20.00 16.12
C PHE A 9 -22.89 -18.64 15.82
N LYS A 10 -23.71 -17.60 15.60
CA LYS A 10 -23.24 -16.23 15.40
C LYS A 10 -22.42 -15.71 16.58
N LYS A 11 -22.89 -15.93 17.82
CA LYS A 11 -22.17 -15.52 19.04
C LYS A 11 -20.82 -16.20 19.18
N ASN A 12 -20.70 -17.48 18.84
CA ASN A 12 -19.43 -18.20 18.89
C ASN A 12 -18.49 -17.75 17.77
N TYR A 13 -19.02 -17.54 16.57
CA TYR A 13 -18.27 -16.99 15.43
C TYR A 13 -17.71 -15.60 15.73
N ASP A 14 -18.54 -14.71 16.29
CA ASP A 14 -18.14 -13.36 16.70
C ASP A 14 -17.08 -13.39 17.82
N LYS A 15 -17.12 -14.39 18.72
CA LYS A 15 -16.08 -14.61 19.75
C LYS A 15 -14.75 -15.09 19.19
N THR A 16 -14.77 -15.92 18.15
CA THR A 16 -13.56 -16.41 17.46
C THR A 16 -13.01 -15.41 16.46
N LYS A 17 -13.77 -14.35 16.14
CA LYS A 17 -13.32 -13.30 15.24
C LYS A 17 -12.26 -12.49 15.97
N GLU A 18 -11.00 -12.68 15.60
CA GLU A 18 -9.90 -11.91 16.16
C GLU A 18 -10.09 -10.43 15.81
N THR A 19 -10.48 -9.64 16.81
CA THR A 19 -10.51 -8.18 16.70
C THR A 19 -9.17 -7.65 17.19
N VAL A 20 -8.32 -7.22 16.25
CA VAL A 20 -7.00 -6.65 16.55
C VAL A 20 -7.11 -5.37 17.39
N MET A 21 -8.23 -4.64 17.26
CA MET A 21 -8.52 -3.43 18.05
C MET A 21 -10.03 -3.19 18.18
N SER A 22 -10.42 -2.46 19.21
CA SER A 22 -11.80 -1.96 19.39
C SER A 22 -12.12 -0.80 18.44
N LEU A 23 -13.42 -0.53 18.24
CA LEU A 23 -13.86 0.60 17.42
C LEU A 23 -13.39 1.94 17.97
N ALA A 24 -13.38 2.12 19.30
CA ALA A 24 -12.92 3.35 19.93
C ALA A 24 -11.42 3.58 19.68
N GLU A 25 -10.59 2.55 19.85
CA GLU A 25 -9.15 2.61 19.55
C GLU A 25 -8.90 2.91 18.07
N TYR A 26 -9.68 2.31 17.17
CA TYR A 26 -9.61 2.60 15.74
C TYR A 26 -9.90 4.08 15.44
N LEU A 27 -11.00 4.62 15.99
CA LEU A 27 -11.39 6.01 15.76
C LEU A 27 -10.39 7.02 16.34
N GLU A 28 -9.80 6.72 17.50
CA GLU A 28 -8.71 7.52 18.06
C GLU A 28 -7.44 7.46 17.18
N ALA A 29 -7.07 6.28 16.68
CA ALA A 29 -5.92 6.12 15.78
C ALA A 29 -6.10 6.88 14.45
N CYS A 30 -7.33 6.93 13.92
CA CYS A 30 -7.65 7.69 12.70
C CYS A 30 -7.39 9.20 12.84
N LYS A 31 -7.38 9.76 14.06
CA LYS A 31 -7.10 11.19 14.27
C LYS A 31 -5.64 11.56 14.01
N VAL A 32 -4.74 10.60 14.19
CA VAL A 32 -3.28 10.82 14.13
C VAL A 32 -2.63 10.13 12.93
N ASN A 33 -3.29 9.12 12.35
CA ASN A 33 -2.75 8.33 11.26
C ASN A 33 -3.81 8.12 10.16
N SER A 34 -3.63 8.83 9.04
CA SER A 34 -4.49 8.69 7.86
C SER A 34 -4.44 7.30 7.23
N MET A 35 -3.35 6.55 7.44
CA MET A 35 -3.21 5.19 6.91
C MET A 35 -4.17 4.18 7.56
N MET A 36 -4.79 4.53 8.69
CA MET A 36 -5.80 3.68 9.33
C MET A 36 -7.00 3.43 8.40
N TYR A 37 -7.40 4.43 7.63
CA TYR A 37 -8.52 4.36 6.69
C TYR A 37 -8.09 4.40 5.22
N ALA A 38 -6.79 4.33 4.94
CA ALA A 38 -6.27 4.28 3.57
C ALA A 38 -6.70 3.00 2.84
N ASN A 39 -7.01 3.15 1.56
CA ASN A 39 -7.38 2.05 0.68
C ASN A 39 -6.15 1.19 0.31
N ALA A 40 -6.38 0.08 -0.40
CA ALA A 40 -5.31 -0.85 -0.77
C ALA A 40 -4.23 -0.22 -1.66
N ALA A 41 -4.61 0.65 -2.61
CA ALA A 41 -3.68 1.31 -3.51
C ALA A 41 -2.80 2.34 -2.77
N GLU A 42 -3.39 3.15 -1.88
CA GLU A 42 -2.66 4.12 -1.05
C GLU A 42 -1.65 3.43 -0.13
N ARG A 43 -2.02 2.30 0.47
CA ARG A 43 -1.11 1.47 1.28
C ARG A 43 0.03 0.91 0.46
N LEU A 44 -0.25 0.48 -0.77
CA LEU A 44 0.75 -0.02 -1.68
C LEU A 44 1.73 1.09 -2.09
N LEU A 45 1.24 2.28 -2.44
CA LEU A 45 2.09 3.45 -2.72
C LEU A 45 2.99 3.81 -1.54
N LEU A 46 2.46 3.84 -0.31
CA LEU A 46 3.27 4.09 0.88
C LEU A 46 4.36 3.01 1.06
N ALA A 47 4.04 1.75 0.79
CA ALA A 47 4.97 0.64 0.91
C ALA A 47 6.06 0.65 -0.16
N ILE A 48 5.74 1.15 -1.37
CA ILE A 48 6.72 1.37 -2.45
C ILE A 48 7.73 2.44 -2.04
N GLY A 49 7.26 3.47 -1.33
CA GLY A 49 8.09 4.57 -0.82
C GLY A 49 8.32 5.67 -1.86
N ASP A 50 9.30 6.51 -1.59
CA ASP A 50 9.62 7.67 -2.44
C ASP A 50 10.59 7.28 -3.58
N PRO A 51 10.48 7.93 -4.75
CA PRO A 51 11.39 7.68 -5.87
C PRO A 51 12.75 8.36 -5.68
N GLU A 52 13.78 7.76 -6.26
CA GLU A 52 15.09 8.36 -6.46
C GLU A 52 15.23 8.84 -7.91
N ILE A 53 15.82 10.03 -8.09
CA ILE A 53 16.02 10.60 -9.43
C ILE A 53 17.37 10.15 -9.98
N ILE A 54 17.33 9.48 -11.13
CA ILE A 54 18.53 9.03 -11.85
C ILE A 54 18.75 9.88 -13.10
N ASP A 55 19.96 10.41 -13.22
CA ASP A 55 20.44 11.08 -14.43
C ASP A 55 20.98 10.05 -15.43
N THR A 56 20.18 9.76 -16.47
CA THR A 56 20.51 8.75 -17.46
C THR A 56 21.67 9.15 -18.39
N SER A 57 22.08 10.42 -18.42
CA SER A 57 23.22 10.86 -19.22
C SER A 57 24.56 10.31 -18.73
N LYS A 58 24.62 9.93 -17.44
CA LYS A 58 25.83 9.39 -16.79
C LYS A 58 26.10 7.92 -17.16
N ASP A 59 25.12 7.24 -17.74
CA ASP A 59 25.23 5.84 -18.16
C ASP A 59 24.97 5.71 -19.67
N PRO A 60 25.92 5.22 -20.48
CA PRO A 60 25.75 5.09 -21.93
C PRO A 60 24.56 4.23 -22.38
N LYS A 61 24.17 3.21 -21.61
CA LYS A 61 23.02 2.35 -21.91
C LYS A 61 21.73 3.08 -21.59
N LEU A 62 21.61 3.67 -20.39
CA LEU A 62 20.41 4.41 -20.01
C LEU A 62 20.22 5.67 -20.86
N SER A 63 21.32 6.34 -21.22
CA SER A 63 21.35 7.48 -22.14
C SER A 63 20.65 7.18 -23.46
N ARG A 64 20.93 6.02 -24.07
CA ARG A 64 20.33 5.59 -25.34
C ARG A 64 18.85 5.22 -25.22
N ILE A 65 18.44 4.65 -24.08
CA ILE A 65 17.07 4.19 -23.86
C ILE A 65 16.16 5.36 -23.51
N PHE A 66 16.64 6.26 -22.65
CA PHE A 66 15.83 7.35 -22.07
C PHE A 66 16.20 8.72 -22.61
N SER A 67 17.05 8.81 -23.63
CA SER A 67 17.46 10.05 -24.31
C SER A 67 18.00 11.12 -23.34
N ASN A 68 18.86 10.71 -22.41
CA ASN A 68 19.46 11.58 -21.38
C ASN A 68 18.46 12.29 -20.45
N ARG A 69 17.23 11.76 -20.31
CA ARG A 69 16.24 12.31 -19.38
C ARG A 69 16.58 11.96 -17.93
N LEU A 70 16.06 12.78 -17.00
CA LEU A 70 15.96 12.41 -15.60
C LEU A 70 14.77 11.46 -15.43
N ILE A 71 14.95 10.35 -14.72
CA ILE A 71 13.89 9.37 -14.47
C ILE A 71 13.73 9.10 -12.97
N SER A 72 12.49 8.88 -12.55
CA SER A 72 12.16 8.39 -11.21
C SER A 72 12.33 6.87 -11.17
N VAL A 73 13.07 6.37 -10.18
CA VAL A 73 13.23 4.94 -9.91
C VAL A 73 12.94 4.67 -8.45
N TYR A 74 12.08 3.71 -8.17
CA TYR A 74 11.76 3.30 -6.81
C TYR A 74 12.73 2.21 -6.36
N PRO A 75 13.37 2.31 -5.18
CA PRO A 75 14.36 1.32 -4.71
C PRO A 75 13.83 -0.12 -4.67
N ALA A 76 12.56 -0.30 -4.34
CA ALA A 76 11.87 -1.60 -4.36
C ALA A 76 11.86 -2.25 -5.76
N PHE A 77 12.04 -1.45 -6.81
CA PHE A 77 12.00 -1.84 -8.22
C PHE A 77 13.19 -1.25 -9.01
N LYS A 78 14.40 -1.30 -8.44
CA LYS A 78 15.62 -0.69 -9.00
C LYS A 78 15.93 -1.00 -10.47
N ASP A 79 15.48 -2.16 -10.97
CA ASP A 79 15.73 -2.62 -12.33
C ASP A 79 14.56 -2.30 -13.29
N PHE A 80 13.49 -1.68 -12.78
CA PHE A 80 12.28 -1.36 -13.53
C PHE A 80 12.19 0.15 -13.76
N TYR A 81 12.78 0.59 -14.86
CA TYR A 81 12.84 1.98 -15.28
C TYR A 81 11.58 2.41 -16.03
N GLY A 82 11.15 3.67 -15.83
CA GLY A 82 10.03 4.25 -16.59
C GLY A 82 8.64 3.86 -16.09
N MET A 83 8.49 3.42 -14.83
CA MET A 83 7.19 3.08 -14.22
C MET A 83 6.14 4.19 -14.30
N GLU A 84 6.58 5.44 -14.28
CA GLU A 84 5.70 6.61 -14.27
C GLU A 84 5.34 7.09 -15.68
N ASP A 85 6.02 6.59 -16.72
CA ASP A 85 5.71 6.94 -18.10
C ASP A 85 4.42 6.21 -18.53
N THR A 86 3.32 6.96 -18.68
CA THR A 86 2.07 6.44 -19.26
C THR A 86 2.19 6.33 -20.79
N ILE A 87 1.90 5.15 -21.35
CA ILE A 87 1.79 4.91 -22.81
C ILE A 87 0.43 5.36 -23.33
#